data_AF-Q8ZZE0-F1
#
_entry.id   AF-Q8ZZE0-F1
#
_cell.length_a   1.000
_cell.length_b   1.000
_cell.length_c   1.000
_cell.angle_alpha   90.00
_cell.angle_beta   90.00
_cell.angle_gamma   90.00
#
_symmetry.space_group_name_H-M   'P 1'
#
loop_
_entity.id
_entity.type
_entity.pdbx_description
1 polymer ?
#
loop_
_entity_poly.entity_id
_entity_poly.type
_entity_poly.pdbx_seq_one_letter_code
_entity_poly.pdbx_strand_id
1 'polypeptide(L)' 'MYSELMEELGVDSPTLAFHLKKLAGLVEKNERGFYELTELGKRALKVLQS' A
#
# COMPACT_ATOMS: atom_id res chain seq x y z
N MET A 1 10.22 -0.70 3.08
CA MET A 1 9.92 0.11 4.28
C MET A 1 9.11 1.36 3.90
N TYR A 2 8.58 2.14 4.84
CA TYR A 2 7.76 3.33 4.53
C TYR A 2 8.52 4.38 3.70
N SER A 3 9.77 4.67 4.07
CA SER A 3 10.64 5.60 3.35
C SER A 3 10.99 5.14 1.94
N GLU A 4 11.30 3.85 1.78
CA GLU A 4 11.57 3.26 0.46
C GLU A 4 10.34 3.36 -0.45
N LEU A 5 9.14 3.08 0.09
CA LEU A 5 7.91 3.19 -0.68
C LEU A 5 7.59 4.65 -1.07
N MET A 6 7.88 5.62 -0.20
CA MET A 6 7.77 7.04 -0.56
C MET A 6 8.71 7.39 -1.72
N GLU A 7 9.96 6.93 -1.66
CA GLU A 7 10.97 7.19 -2.68
C GLU A 7 10.58 6.56 -4.03
N GLU A 8 10.17 5.29 -4.03
CA GLU A 8 9.71 4.58 -5.22
C GLU A 8 8.48 5.22 -5.88
N LEU A 9 7.54 5.73 -5.08
CA LEU A 9 6.32 6.36 -5.56
C LEU A 9 6.48 7.87 -5.84
N GLY A 10 7.59 8.49 -5.42
CA GLY A 10 7.82 9.92 -5.58
C GLY A 10 6.82 10.80 -4.81
N VAL A 11 6.33 10.34 -3.65
CA VAL A 11 5.33 11.06 -2.85
C VAL A 11 5.87 11.47 -1.48
N ASP A 12 5.32 12.55 -0.92
CA ASP A 12 5.67 12.98 0.43
C ASP A 12 4.99 12.10 1.51
N SER A 13 5.46 12.25 2.75
CA SER A 13 4.99 11.44 3.87
C SER A 13 3.49 11.64 4.16
N PRO A 14 2.93 12.88 4.22
CA PRO A 14 1.50 13.07 4.40
C PRO A 14 0.64 12.41 3.32
N THR A 15 1.06 12.50 2.05
CA THR A 15 0.34 11.89 0.91
C THR A 15 0.34 10.37 1.02
N LEU A 16 1.49 9.75 1.28
CA LEU A 16 1.54 8.30 1.45
C LEU A 16 0.69 7.82 2.64
N ALA A 17 0.76 8.51 3.78
CA ALA A 17 -0.04 8.18 4.96
C ALA A 17 -1.54 8.26 4.68
N PHE A 18 -1.98 9.30 3.95
CA PHE A 18 -3.37 9.46 3.55
C PHE A 18 -3.84 8.27 2.71
N HIS A 19 -3.08 7.88 1.68
CA HIS A 19 -3.46 6.78 0.79
C HIS A 19 -3.42 5.42 1.49
N LEU A 20 -2.41 5.14 2.31
CA LEU A 20 -2.34 3.90 3.10
C LEU A 20 -3.52 3.77 4.06
N LYS A 21 -3.98 4.88 4.67
CA LYS A 21 -5.19 4.88 5.51
C LYS A 21 -6.44 4.53 4.70
N LYS A 22 -6.57 5.03 3.47
CA LYS A 22 -7.70 4.71 2.57
C LYS A 22 -7.66 3.26 2.08
N LEU A 23 -6.46 2.69 1.98
CA LEU A 23 -6.22 1.31 1.54
C LEU A 23 -6.16 0.30 2.70
N ALA A 24 -6.46 0.71 3.94
CA ALA A 24 -6.45 -0.19 5.09
C ALA A 24 -7.33 -1.43 4.83
N GLY A 25 -6.79 -2.62 5.11
CA GLY A 25 -7.42 -3.92 4.81
C GLY A 25 -7.19 -4.42 3.37
N LEU A 26 -6.74 -3.58 2.46
CA LEU A 26 -6.27 -3.96 1.11
C LEU A 26 -4.73 -3.96 1.03
N VAL A 27 -4.08 -3.01 1.70
CA VAL A 27 -2.64 -2.91 1.84
C VAL A 27 -2.30 -2.84 3.32
N GLU A 28 -1.37 -3.69 3.78
CA GLU A 28 -0.95 -3.76 5.17
C GLU A 28 0.57 -3.84 5.31
N LYS A 29 1.07 -3.46 6.49
CA LYS A 29 2.50 -3.53 6.81
C LYS A 29 2.80 -4.91 7.40
N ASN A 30 3.70 -5.67 6.76
CA ASN A 30 4.13 -6.97 7.24
C ASN A 30 5.13 -6.86 8.41
N GLU A 31 5.48 -8.01 8.99
CA GLU A 31 6.41 -8.11 10.14
C GLU A 31 7.81 -7.54 9.85
N ARG A 32 8.22 -7.55 8.57
CA ARG A 32 9.49 -6.98 8.11
C ARG A 32 9.42 -5.48 7.86
N GLY A 33 8.24 -4.88 8.01
CA GLY A 33 7.99 -3.45 7.85
C GLY A 33 7.79 -2.97 6.41
N PHE A 34 7.53 -3.88 5.47
CA PHE A 34 7.16 -3.58 4.09
C PHE A 34 5.63 -3.55 3.94
N TYR A 35 5.14 -2.80 2.96
CA TYR A 35 3.72 -2.76 2.63
C TYR A 35 3.42 -3.78 1.52
N GLU A 36 2.39 -4.59 1.71
CA GLU A 36 1.98 -5.62 0.78
C GLU A 36 0.45 -5.68 0.63
N LEU A 37 -0.02 -6.23 -0.49
CA LEU A 37 -1.45 -6.49 -0.68
C LEU A 37 -1.90 -7.64 0.19
N THR A 38 -3.00 -7.44 0.91
CA THR A 38 -3.73 -8.53 1.55
C THR A 38 -4.36 -9.45 0.50
N GLU A 39 -4.89 -10.60 0.89
CA GLU A 39 -5.65 -11.45 -0.03
C GLU A 39 -6.87 -10.73 -0.62
N LEU A 40 -7.51 -9.85 0.15
CA LEU A 40 -8.58 -8.99 -0.35
C LEU A 40 -8.05 -7.96 -1.35
N GLY A 41 -6.89 -7.33 -1.05
CA GLY A 41 -6.20 -6.40 -1.96
C GLY A 41 -5.84 -7.04 -3.30
N LYS A 42 -5.34 -8.28 -3.29
CA LYS A 42 -5.05 -9.05 -4.51
C LYS A 42 -6.30 -9.31 -5.35
N ARG A 43 -7.43 -9.64 -4.70
CA ARG A 43 -8.72 -9.82 -5.40
C ARG A 43 -9.24 -8.50 -5.99
N ALA A 44 -9.16 -7.41 -5.23
CA ALA A 44 -9.56 -6.09 -5.70
C ALA A 44 -8.74 -5.64 -6.91
N LEU A 45 -7.41 -5.87 -6.89
CA LEU A 45 -6.54 -5.54 -8.02
C LEU A 45 -6.93 -6.31 -9.30
N LYS A 46 -7.28 -7.59 -9.19
CA LYS A 46 -7.73 -8.40 -10.34
C LYS A 46 -9.00 -7.86 -10.99
N VAL A 47 -9.90 -7.26 -10.21
CA VAL A 47 -11.13 -6.63 -10.73
C VAL A 47 -10.84 -5.31 -11.44
N LEU A 48 -9.80 -4.58 -11.04
CA LEU A 48 -9.39 -3.33 -11.70
C LEU A 48 -8.63 -3.58 -13.02
N GLN A 49 -8.00 -4.76 -13.14
CA GLN A 49 -7.18 -5.14 -14.30
C GLN A 49 -7.96 -5.96 -15.35
N SER A 50 -9.23 -6.26 -15.11
CA SER A 50 -10.16 -6.91 -16.05
C SER A 50 -10.87 -5.90 -16.92
#